data_AF-A0A511ULA4-F1
#
_entry.id   AF-A0A511ULA4-F1
#
_cell.length_a   1.000
_cell.length_b   1.000
_cell.length_c   1.000
_cell.angle_alpha   90.00
_cell.angle_beta   90.00
_cell.angle_gamma   90.00
#
_symmetry.space_group_name_H-M   'P 1'
#
loop_
_entity.id
_entity.type
_entity.pdbx_description
1 polymer ?
#
loop_
_entity_poly.entity_id
_entity_poly.type
_entity_poly.pdbx_seq_one_letter_code
_entity_poly.pdbx_strand_id
1 'polypeptide(L)'
;MNVSSARKMSIRQLFAPALLAMALAPMALTAQANSHGDHEGQGPDRERMEERMEERRQAVYERADISAEKQAELNEAHAEHRDAMHALREEHHGRVAEILSEEEQAALRNAMHEAHEEYRGKHGKRGHHDDHKDERADSE
;
A
#
# COMPACT_ATOMS: atom_id res chain seq x y z
N MET A 1 -11.68 0.83 71.10
CA MET A 1 -11.09 -0.53 71.09
C MET A 1 -11.47 -1.22 69.79
N ASN A 2 -10.54 -1.99 69.24
CA ASN A 2 -10.63 -2.92 68.09
C ASN A 2 -10.37 -2.34 66.68
N VAL A 3 -9.09 -2.42 66.32
CA VAL A 3 -8.54 -2.52 64.95
C VAL A 3 -8.94 -3.87 64.35
N SER A 4 -9.29 -3.94 63.07
CA SER A 4 -8.93 -5.08 62.19
C SER A 4 -9.25 -4.82 60.73
N SER A 5 -8.16 -4.83 59.95
CA SER A 5 -8.06 -4.74 58.50
C SER A 5 -8.74 -5.90 57.75
N ALA A 6 -9.35 -5.59 56.61
CA ALA A 6 -9.61 -6.53 55.51
C ALA A 6 -9.83 -5.70 54.23
N ARG A 7 -9.28 -5.98 53.05
CA ARG A 7 -8.26 -6.91 52.58
C ARG A 7 -7.89 -6.35 51.21
N LYS A 8 -6.61 -6.09 50.96
CA LYS A 8 -6.08 -5.63 49.67
C LYS A 8 -6.46 -6.66 48.59
N MET A 9 -7.22 -6.28 47.57
CA MET A 9 -7.53 -7.16 46.44
C MET A 9 -6.23 -7.44 45.70
N SER A 10 -5.69 -8.66 45.86
CA SER A 10 -4.41 -9.06 45.29
C SER A 10 -4.57 -9.45 43.82
N ILE A 11 -3.60 -9.03 43.00
CA ILE A 11 -3.34 -9.27 41.56
C ILE A 11 -3.39 -10.75 41.10
N ARG A 12 -3.75 -11.70 41.98
CA ARG A 12 -3.79 -13.15 41.73
C ARG A 12 -5.17 -13.69 41.33
N GLN A 13 -6.08 -12.83 40.89
CA GLN A 13 -7.33 -13.23 40.20
C GLN A 13 -7.24 -13.04 38.67
N LEU A 14 -6.01 -12.92 38.15
CA LEU A 14 -5.61 -13.50 36.87
C LEU A 14 -5.80 -15.02 36.95
N PHE A 15 -6.76 -15.61 36.23
CA PHE A 15 -6.86 -16.98 35.67
C PHE A 15 -8.36 -17.18 35.34
N ALA A 16 -8.87 -17.29 34.11
CA ALA A 16 -8.29 -17.72 32.85
C ALA A 16 -9.14 -17.22 31.67
N PRO A 17 -8.54 -16.63 30.62
CA PRO A 17 -9.23 -16.37 29.35
C PRO A 17 -9.14 -17.66 28.52
N ALA A 18 -10.15 -18.53 28.64
CA ALA A 18 -10.23 -19.75 27.85
C ALA A 18 -11.15 -19.52 26.63
N LEU A 19 -10.50 -19.14 25.51
CA LEU A 19 -10.66 -19.70 24.17
C LEU A 19 -12.07 -20.04 23.65
N LEU A 20 -12.56 -19.28 22.66
CA LEU A 20 -13.10 -19.90 21.43
C LEU A 20 -12.99 -18.97 20.22
N ALA A 21 -12.31 -19.48 19.21
CA ALA A 21 -12.03 -18.89 17.91
C ALA A 21 -13.29 -18.56 17.09
N MET A 22 -13.28 -17.39 16.44
CA MET A 22 -13.97 -17.20 15.16
C MET A 22 -12.97 -16.70 14.12
N ALA A 23 -12.69 -17.62 13.19
CA ALA A 23 -12.26 -17.42 11.80
C ALA A 23 -11.34 -16.23 11.51
N LEU A 24 -10.04 -16.50 11.57
CA LEU A 24 -9.08 -15.92 10.64
C LEU A 24 -9.50 -16.30 9.21
N ALA A 25 -10.32 -15.47 8.56
CA ALA A 25 -10.30 -15.42 7.11
C ALA A 25 -9.01 -14.70 6.73
N PRO A 26 -8.05 -15.34 6.02
CA PRO A 26 -7.06 -14.58 5.30
C PRO A 26 -7.84 -13.90 4.18
N MET A 27 -8.25 -12.65 4.40
CA MET A 27 -8.36 -11.73 3.28
C MET A 27 -6.96 -11.67 2.71
N ALA A 28 -6.70 -12.53 1.72
CA ALA A 28 -5.62 -12.35 0.78
C ALA A 28 -5.92 -11.02 0.10
N LEU A 29 -5.49 -9.94 0.74
CA LEU A 29 -5.36 -8.66 0.13
C LEU A 29 -4.34 -8.90 -0.97
N THR A 30 -4.83 -9.16 -2.18
CA THR A 30 -3.99 -9.21 -3.35
C THR A 30 -3.35 -7.84 -3.43
N ALA A 31 -2.08 -7.78 -3.05
CA ALA A 31 -1.22 -6.67 -3.39
C ALA A 31 -1.16 -6.66 -4.92
N GLN A 32 -2.09 -5.95 -5.53
CA GLN A 32 -1.94 -5.53 -6.91
C GLN A 32 -0.81 -4.52 -6.88
N ALA A 33 0.41 -5.02 -7.03
CA ALA A 33 1.57 -4.21 -7.34
C ALA A 33 1.29 -3.55 -8.69
N ASN A 34 0.62 -2.40 -8.66
CA ASN A 34 0.59 -1.50 -9.79
C ASN A 34 2.01 -0.95 -9.89
N SER A 35 2.84 -1.63 -10.68
CA SER A 35 4.22 -1.23 -10.92
C SER A 35 4.22 0.00 -11.80
N HIS A 36 4.07 1.17 -11.19
CA HIS A 36 4.49 2.41 -11.82
C HIS A 36 5.84 2.75 -11.21
N GLY A 37 6.87 2.66 -12.06
CA GLY A 37 8.19 3.16 -11.73
C GLY A 37 8.10 4.65 -11.44
N ASP A 38 8.89 5.08 -10.45
CA ASP A 38 9.01 6.46 -10.02
C ASP A 38 9.56 7.33 -11.16
N HIS A 39 8.64 7.84 -11.97
CA HIS A 39 8.83 9.10 -12.69
C HIS A 39 7.72 10.03 -12.19
N GLU A 40 7.94 10.57 -11.00
CA GLU A 40 7.22 11.74 -10.52
C GLU A 40 7.63 12.93 -11.40
N GLY A 41 6.93 13.07 -12.52
CA GLY A 41 7.00 14.24 -13.38
C GLY A 41 6.43 15.44 -12.62
N GLN A 42 7.27 16.13 -11.87
CA GLN A 42 6.97 17.44 -11.30
C GLN A 42 6.93 18.46 -12.46
N GLY A 43 5.76 18.58 -13.08
CA GLY A 43 5.53 19.43 -14.25
C GLY A 43 4.05 19.42 -14.67
N PRO A 44 3.71 20.13 -15.77
CA PRO A 44 2.34 20.20 -16.33
C PRO A 44 1.69 18.84 -16.68
N ASP A 45 2.45 17.74 -16.56
CA ASP A 45 1.97 16.37 -16.71
C ASP A 45 1.23 15.83 -15.47
N ARG A 46 1.38 16.45 -14.29
CA ARG A 46 0.72 15.98 -13.06
C ARG A 46 -0.79 16.16 -13.12
N GLU A 47 -1.26 17.36 -13.42
CA GLU A 47 -2.70 17.64 -13.56
C GLU A 47 -3.31 16.75 -14.66
N ARG A 48 -2.63 16.66 -15.81
CA ARG A 48 -3.02 15.74 -16.89
C ARG A 48 -3.03 14.27 -16.47
N MET A 49 -2.15 13.85 -15.56
CA MET A 49 -2.14 12.50 -15.01
C MET A 49 -3.32 12.30 -14.07
N GLU A 50 -3.58 13.25 -13.18
CA GLU A 50 -4.72 13.23 -12.26
C GLU A 50 -6.04 13.14 -13.04
N GLU A 51 -6.23 13.96 -14.08
CA GLU A 51 -7.36 13.88 -15.01
C GLU A 51 -7.52 12.47 -15.62
N ARG A 52 -6.45 11.90 -16.18
CA ARG A 52 -6.50 10.53 -16.75
C ARG A 52 -6.87 9.47 -15.71
N MET A 53 -6.43 9.63 -14.47
CA MET A 53 -6.74 8.69 -13.39
C MET A 53 -8.19 8.84 -12.92
N GLU A 54 -8.72 10.06 -12.93
CA GLU A 54 -10.14 10.33 -12.68
C GLU A 54 -11.04 9.76 -13.76
N GLU A 55 -10.71 9.98 -15.04
CA GLU A 55 -11.41 9.38 -16.17
C GLU A 55 -11.45 7.85 -16.07
N ARG A 56 -10.30 7.22 -15.77
CA ARG A 56 -10.22 5.77 -15.57
C ARG A 56 -11.10 5.30 -14.41
N ARG A 57 -11.13 6.04 -13.30
CA ARG A 57 -11.95 5.70 -12.14
C ARG A 57 -13.43 5.79 -12.46
N GLN A 58 -13.86 6.85 -13.14
CA GLN A 58 -15.24 7.02 -13.58
C GLN A 58 -15.66 5.90 -14.53
N ALA A 59 -14.83 5.55 -15.52
CA ALA A 59 -15.11 4.45 -16.44
C ALA A 59 -15.28 3.09 -15.73
N VAL A 60 -14.54 2.86 -14.63
CA VAL A 60 -14.71 1.65 -13.81
C VAL A 60 -16.05 1.66 -13.07
N TYR A 61 -16.46 2.81 -12.53
CA TYR A 61 -17.76 2.95 -11.86
C TYR A 61 -18.94 2.77 -12.81
N GLU A 62 -18.85 3.35 -14.01
CA GLU A 62 -19.84 3.16 -15.07
C GLU A 62 -19.94 1.68 -15.49
N ARG A 63 -18.81 1.02 -15.72
CA ARG A 63 -18.78 -0.42 -16.06
C ARG A 63 -19.41 -1.31 -14.97
N ALA A 64 -19.35 -0.88 -13.73
CA ALA A 64 -19.90 -1.60 -12.59
C ALA A 64 -21.33 -1.16 -12.22
N ASP A 65 -21.96 -0.30 -13.03
CA ASP A 65 -23.30 0.28 -12.81
C ASP A 65 -23.47 0.88 -11.39
N ILE A 66 -22.41 1.50 -10.85
CA ILE A 66 -22.43 2.12 -9.53
C ILE A 66 -23.20 3.45 -9.62
N SER A 67 -24.23 3.62 -8.79
CA SER A 67 -25.01 4.86 -8.70
C SER A 67 -24.13 6.06 -8.33
N ALA A 68 -24.45 7.25 -8.86
CA ALA A 68 -23.72 8.49 -8.58
C ALA A 68 -23.52 8.79 -7.08
N GLU A 69 -24.52 8.50 -6.25
CA GLU A 69 -24.44 8.65 -4.78
C GLU A 69 -23.32 7.80 -4.19
N LYS A 70 -23.30 6.49 -4.48
CA LYS A 70 -22.22 5.58 -4.07
C LYS A 70 -20.86 5.94 -4.66
N GLN A 71 -20.82 6.48 -5.88
CA GLN A 71 -19.56 6.96 -6.46
C GLN A 71 -18.99 8.13 -5.65
N ALA A 72 -19.84 9.06 -5.21
CA ALA A 72 -19.44 10.18 -4.36
C ALA A 72 -18.90 9.68 -3.01
N GLU A 73 -19.60 8.77 -2.35
CA GLU A 73 -19.15 8.18 -1.08
C GLU A 73 -17.81 7.44 -1.22
N LEU A 74 -17.62 6.67 -2.30
CA LEU A 74 -16.35 5.99 -2.56
C LEU A 74 -15.20 6.98 -2.83
N ASN A 75 -15.48 8.04 -3.60
CA ASN A 75 -14.49 9.08 -3.89
C ASN A 75 -14.06 9.80 -2.61
N GLU A 76 -15.01 10.13 -1.72
CA GLU A 76 -14.75 10.75 -0.43
C GLU A 76 -13.89 9.83 0.45
N ALA A 77 -14.26 8.56 0.59
CA ALA A 77 -13.48 7.59 1.34
C ALA A 77 -12.04 7.41 0.79
N HIS A 78 -11.88 7.44 -0.53
CA HIS A 78 -10.55 7.39 -1.15
C HIS A 78 -9.72 8.67 -0.89
N ALA A 79 -10.35 9.84 -0.91
CA ALA A 79 -9.69 11.11 -0.60
C ALA A 79 -9.22 11.13 0.86
N GLU A 80 -10.09 10.77 1.80
CA GLU A 80 -9.75 10.66 3.23
C GLU A 80 -8.58 9.68 3.45
N HIS A 81 -8.62 8.53 2.80
CA HIS A 81 -7.54 7.55 2.90
C HIS A 81 -6.21 8.10 2.36
N ARG A 82 -6.23 8.79 1.21
CA ARG A 82 -5.05 9.42 0.62
C ARG A 82 -4.45 10.44 1.58
N ASP A 83 -5.28 11.30 2.16
CA ASP A 83 -4.85 12.34 3.08
C ASP A 83 -4.26 11.75 4.37
N ALA A 84 -4.89 10.71 4.93
CA ALA A 84 -4.36 10.01 6.09
C ALA A 84 -3.00 9.35 5.81
N MET A 85 -2.84 8.72 4.64
CA MET A 85 -1.57 8.12 4.24
C MET A 85 -0.49 9.16 3.97
N HIS A 86 -0.86 10.31 3.41
CA HIS A 86 0.05 11.43 3.22
C HIS A 86 0.56 11.95 4.57
N ALA A 87 -0.35 12.20 5.53
CA ALA A 87 0.01 12.65 6.87
C ALA A 87 0.95 11.66 7.58
N LEU A 88 0.66 10.36 7.48
CA LEU A 88 1.52 9.31 8.05
C LEU A 88 2.92 9.29 7.41
N ARG A 89 3.00 9.47 6.08
CA ARG A 89 4.28 9.53 5.36
C ARG A 89 5.10 10.75 5.79
N GLU A 90 4.48 11.92 5.91
CA GLU A 90 5.13 13.13 6.40
C GLU A 90 5.65 12.97 7.83
N GLU A 91 4.83 12.40 8.73
CA GLU A 91 5.26 12.10 10.10
C GLU A 91 6.46 11.15 10.11
N HIS A 92 6.42 10.10 9.29
CA HIS A 92 7.53 9.16 9.19
C HIS A 92 8.81 9.82 8.68
N HIS A 93 8.71 10.66 7.64
CA HIS A 93 9.85 11.43 7.14
C HIS A 93 10.43 12.36 8.20
N GLY A 94 9.57 13.04 8.97
CA GLY A 94 10.00 13.87 10.10
C GLY A 94 10.79 13.07 11.12
N ARG A 95 10.28 11.91 11.57
CA ARG A 95 11.00 11.03 12.50
C ARG A 95 12.32 10.52 11.95
N VAL A 96 12.37 10.19 10.66
CA VAL A 96 13.63 9.76 10.02
C VAL A 96 14.65 10.90 10.03
N ALA A 97 14.22 12.14 9.77
CA ALA A 97 15.08 13.32 9.80
C ALA A 97 15.57 13.71 11.20
N GLU A 98 14.82 13.36 12.25
CA GLU A 98 15.28 13.51 13.64
C GLU A 98 16.38 12.50 14.00
N ILE A 99 16.36 11.31 13.40
CA ILE A 99 17.29 10.21 13.72
C ILE A 99 18.54 10.25 12.84
N LEU A 100 18.37 10.53 11.54
CA LEU A 100 19.40 10.44 10.53
C LEU A 100 19.67 11.80 9.91
N SER A 101 20.96 12.13 9.76
CA SER A 101 21.38 13.27 8.95
C SER A 101 20.98 13.09 7.48
N GLU A 102 20.95 14.19 6.72
CA GLU A 102 20.62 14.14 5.29
C GLU A 102 21.57 13.23 4.51
N GLU A 103 22.86 13.21 4.87
CA GLU A 103 23.88 12.35 4.27
C GLU A 103 23.59 10.86 4.55
N GLU A 104 23.24 10.51 5.78
CA GLU A 104 22.88 9.13 6.17
C GLU A 104 21.57 8.68 5.50
N GLN A 105 20.59 9.57 5.37
CA GLN A 105 19.36 9.29 4.64
C GLN A 105 19.61 9.01 3.16
N ALA A 106 20.48 9.80 2.52
CA ALA A 106 20.87 9.60 1.13
C ALA A 106 21.62 8.26 0.96
N ALA A 107 22.56 7.96 1.85
CA ALA A 107 23.29 6.70 1.85
C ALA A 107 22.34 5.49 2.01
N LEU A 108 21.39 5.56 2.95
CA LEU A 108 20.38 4.52 3.16
C LEU A 108 19.49 4.34 1.93
N ARG A 109 19.03 5.43 1.32
CA ARG A 109 18.20 5.38 0.10
C ARG A 109 18.94 4.71 -1.06
N ASN A 110 20.20 5.04 -1.26
CA ASN A 110 21.04 4.43 -2.31
C ASN A 110 21.25 2.94 -2.06
N ALA A 111 21.59 2.55 -0.82
CA ALA A 111 21.76 1.15 -0.46
C ALA A 111 20.46 0.33 -0.66
N MET A 112 19.30 0.89 -0.30
CA MET A 112 18.01 0.27 -0.55
C MET A 112 17.70 0.12 -2.04
N HIS A 113 18.02 1.14 -2.84
CA HIS A 113 17.85 1.10 -4.29
C HIS A 113 18.74 0.02 -4.93
N GLU A 114 20.02 -0.05 -4.56
CA GLU A 114 20.95 -1.08 -5.03
C GLU A 114 20.50 -2.49 -4.67
N ALA A 115 20.05 -2.70 -3.42
CA ALA A 115 19.54 -3.99 -2.96
C ALA A 115 18.29 -4.41 -3.74
N HIS A 116 17.40 -3.46 -4.08
CA HIS A 116 16.21 -3.71 -4.87
C HIS A 116 16.54 -4.05 -6.33
N GLU A 117 17.48 -3.34 -6.93
CA GLU A 117 17.98 -3.62 -8.28
C GLU A 117 18.67 -4.99 -8.36
N GLU A 118 19.47 -5.36 -7.35
CA GLU A 118 20.06 -6.69 -7.25
C GLU A 118 18.97 -7.79 -7.16
N TYR A 119 17.94 -7.57 -6.34
CA TYR A 119 16.83 -8.51 -6.19
C TYR A 119 16.01 -8.64 -7.49
N ARG A 120 15.72 -7.52 -8.17
CA ARG A 120 15.05 -7.52 -9.47
C ARG A 120 15.91 -8.16 -10.56
N GLY A 121 17.22 -7.91 -10.59
CA GLY A 121 18.14 -8.52 -11.54
C GLY A 121 18.19 -10.05 -11.42
N LYS A 122 18.04 -10.58 -10.19
CA LYS A 122 18.00 -12.03 -9.93
C LYS A 122 16.66 -12.69 -10.29
N HIS A 123 15.54 -11.96 -10.24
CA HIS A 123 14.20 -12.48 -10.54
C HIS A 123 13.59 -12.00 -11.88
N GLY A 124 14.28 -11.13 -12.62
CA GLY A 124 13.75 -10.38 -13.77
C GLY A 124 14.03 -10.93 -15.16
N LYS A 125 14.50 -12.17 -15.31
CA LYS A 125 14.58 -12.86 -16.62
C LYS A 125 13.53 -13.97 -16.73
N ARG A 126 12.24 -13.64 -16.56
CA ARG A 126 11.16 -14.46 -17.13
C ARG A 126 10.84 -13.89 -18.50
N GLY A 127 11.15 -14.69 -19.52
CA GLY A 127 11.25 -14.29 -20.92
C GLY A 127 10.03 -13.55 -21.45
N HIS A 128 10.30 -12.44 -22.12
CA HIS A 128 9.45 -11.98 -23.20
C HIS A 128 9.62 -13.00 -24.33
N HIS A 129 8.63 -13.87 -24.51
CA HIS A 129 8.57 -14.79 -25.64
C HIS A 129 8.11 -13.97 -26.85
N ASP A 130 9.05 -13.31 -27.50
CA ASP A 130 8.93 -12.91 -28.89
C ASP A 130 9.01 -14.18 -29.75
N ASP A 131 7.92 -14.93 -29.81
CA ASP A 131 7.76 -16.05 -30.73
C ASP A 131 6.38 -15.94 -31.37
N HIS A 132 6.31 -15.04 -32.35
CA HIS A 132 5.47 -15.21 -33.52
C HIS A 132 6.23 -14.65 -34.72
N LYS A 133 7.18 -15.45 -35.21
CA LYS A 133 7.64 -15.39 -36.60
C LYS A 133 6.62 -16.08 -37.49
N ASP A 134 6.27 -15.39 -38.57
CA ASP A 134 6.17 -15.89 -39.95
C ASP A 134 5.53 -17.28 -40.17
N GLU A 135 4.22 -17.32 -40.35
CA GLU A 135 3.58 -18.31 -41.24
C GLU A 135 2.37 -17.70 -41.96
N ARG A 136 2.64 -17.00 -43.07
CA ARG A 136 1.79 -17.10 -44.28
C ARG A 136 2.71 -17.17 -45.49
N ALA A 137 3.16 -18.39 -45.74
CA ALA A 137 3.58 -18.84 -47.05
C ALA A 137 2.40 -18.75 -48.03
N ASP A 138 2.75 -18.38 -49.26
CA ASP A 138 2.11 -18.64 -50.54
C ASP A 138 0.80 -19.46 -50.53
N SER A 139 -0.26 -18.83 -51.05
CA SER A 139 -1.42 -19.40 -51.75
C SER A 139 -2.08 -18.18 -52.43
N GLU A 140 -2.19 -17.99 -53.74
CA GLU A 140 -2.07 -18.79 -54.96
C GLU A 140 -1.56 -17.89 -56.11
#